data_AF-A0A9E6Y2Q1-F1
#
_entry.id   AF-A0A9E6Y2Q1-F1
#
_cell.length_a   1.000
_cell.length_b   1.000
_cell.length_c   1.000
_cell.angle_alpha   90.00
_cell.angle_beta   90.00
_cell.angle_gamma   90.00
#
_symmetry.space_group_name_H-M   'P 1'
#
loop_
_entity.id
_entity.type
_entity.pdbx_description
1 polymer ?
#
loop_
_entity_poly.entity_id
_entity_poly.type
_entity_poly.pdbx_seq_one_letter_code
_entity_poly.pdbx_strand_id
1 'polypeptide(L)'
;MWVHDSVMRRLLPLLVLFCLLVCASTAVARTTGPCVDGETNGPRCSIWEGRVQWVDDGDTLHVKVGSRSWHVRVTGINAQELTDYNSRHRAGECHAVEAADRLDQLVKAAKGRVRLTAQDVRSNSHGRQRRSVAVKLGGRWRDVGRTLLAEGLALWMPNRTEWAWNPRYSVLAEQAAAAHVGIWNTSACGPGPDDGHPLKLWVNWQSDGTGSPDGEWARLRNLDAVNPLPLGGWALRDAMRRQYRFPSGTVLAPGGVLTVHVGEGIRDDANLYWGLDKPVFDNVDRSRESGDGAYLFDPQGDLRAWMVYPCRTTCGDPNLGMLELGVSPRGNEFVSVRNTGPAPIGMEGYRLTSGAHTYAFESDAVLQPGESLRVYTTRDSDRDQPLIKGWSQIFGILRDKGGDVRLSTFTDSVLACVAWGDGTCAGASNR
;
A
#
# COMPACT_ATOMS: atom_id res chain seq x y z
N MET A 1 -53.53 80.74 31.82
CA MET A 1 -52.97 79.93 32.91
C MET A 1 -53.29 78.49 32.59
N TRP A 2 -52.39 77.82 31.86
CA TRP A 2 -51.55 76.71 32.35
C TRP A 2 -52.35 75.43 32.66
N VAL A 3 -52.47 74.49 31.71
CA VAL A 3 -51.66 73.27 31.38
C VAL A 3 -52.23 71.99 32.03
N HIS A 4 -52.16 70.89 31.25
CA HIS A 4 -52.09 69.46 31.60
C HIS A 4 -53.42 68.72 31.80
N ASP A 5 -53.60 67.45 31.41
CA ASP A 5 -52.99 66.56 30.41
C ASP A 5 -53.79 65.24 30.46
N SER A 6 -53.52 64.34 29.51
CA SER A 6 -53.62 62.87 29.63
C SER A 6 -54.77 62.15 28.92
N VAL A 7 -54.35 61.57 27.80
CA VAL A 7 -54.97 60.56 26.96
C VAL A 7 -54.90 59.18 27.63
N MET A 8 -56.01 58.45 27.74
CA MET A 8 -56.04 57.01 28.05
C MET A 8 -56.41 56.23 26.77
N ARG A 9 -55.41 55.61 26.14
CA ARG A 9 -55.57 54.65 25.03
C ARG A 9 -55.93 53.27 25.58
N ARG A 10 -57.04 52.69 25.11
CA ARG A 10 -57.38 51.27 25.26
C ARG A 10 -56.65 50.46 24.19
N LEU A 11 -55.91 49.42 24.59
CA LEU A 11 -55.30 48.43 23.70
C LEU A 11 -55.98 47.07 23.91
N LEU A 12 -56.58 46.52 22.85
CA LEU A 12 -56.90 45.08 22.73
C LEU A 12 -55.60 44.29 22.46
N PRO A 13 -55.42 43.07 22.99
CA PRO A 13 -54.35 42.20 22.52
C PRO A 13 -54.82 41.38 21.31
N LEU A 14 -54.09 41.49 20.20
CA LEU A 14 -54.17 40.61 19.04
C LEU A 14 -53.31 39.37 19.31
N LEU A 15 -53.91 38.18 19.41
CA LEU A 15 -53.22 36.89 19.46
C LEU A 15 -52.71 36.55 18.06
N VAL A 16 -51.42 36.78 17.80
CA VAL A 16 -50.74 36.29 16.59
C VAL A 16 -50.11 34.93 16.90
N LEU A 17 -50.74 33.86 16.40
CA LEU A 17 -50.22 32.50 16.42
C LEU A 17 -49.11 32.38 15.35
N PHE A 18 -47.85 32.51 15.77
CA PHE A 18 -46.70 32.33 14.88
C PHE A 18 -46.39 30.83 14.77
N CYS A 19 -46.95 30.15 13.77
CA CYS A 19 -46.53 28.79 13.39
C CYS A 19 -45.11 28.84 12.80
N LEU A 20 -44.10 28.68 13.65
CA LEU A 20 -42.74 28.36 13.23
C LEU A 20 -42.73 26.94 12.65
N LEU A 21 -42.94 26.83 11.33
CA LEU A 21 -42.47 25.70 10.53
C LEU A 21 -40.94 25.72 10.57
N VAL A 22 -40.37 25.18 11.65
CA VAL A 22 -38.97 24.77 11.65
C VAL A 22 -38.87 23.62 10.65
N CYS A 23 -38.38 23.91 9.46
CA CYS A 23 -37.84 22.89 8.56
C CYS A 23 -36.69 22.20 9.32
N ALA A 24 -37.03 21.20 10.12
CA ALA A 24 -36.06 20.28 10.70
C ALA A 24 -35.39 19.58 9.53
N SER A 25 -34.28 20.14 9.08
CA SER A 25 -33.33 19.46 8.21
C SER A 25 -33.08 18.12 8.90
N THR A 26 -33.53 17.01 8.31
CA THR A 26 -33.34 15.68 8.88
C THR A 26 -31.85 15.39 8.86
N ALA A 27 -31.17 15.83 9.93
CA ALA A 27 -29.75 15.60 10.12
C ALA A 27 -29.54 14.09 10.06
N VAL A 28 -28.67 13.65 9.16
CA VAL A 28 -28.35 12.24 9.00
C VAL A 28 -27.84 11.74 10.36
N ALA A 29 -28.53 10.75 10.95
CA ALA A 29 -28.16 10.19 12.24
C ALA A 29 -26.71 9.69 12.17
N ARG A 30 -25.83 10.41 12.86
CA ARG A 30 -24.39 10.17 12.92
C ARG A 30 -24.03 9.91 14.37
N THR A 31 -23.38 8.79 14.62
CA THR A 31 -22.81 8.48 15.93
C THR A 31 -21.30 8.46 15.86
N THR A 32 -20.63 8.46 17.01
CA THR A 32 -19.18 8.31 17.11
C THR A 32 -18.87 7.05 17.90
N GLY A 33 -17.94 6.24 17.40
CA GLY A 33 -17.57 4.97 18.02
C GLY A 33 -16.18 4.53 17.59
N PRO A 34 -15.74 3.32 17.98
CA PRO A 34 -14.57 2.70 17.39
C PRO A 34 -14.69 2.59 15.87
N CYS A 35 -13.58 2.82 15.16
CA CYS A 35 -13.51 2.60 13.71
C CYS A 35 -13.74 1.14 13.35
N VAL A 36 -13.01 0.24 14.01
CA VAL A 36 -13.16 -1.19 13.85
C VAL A 36 -14.02 -1.74 14.98
N ASP A 37 -15.04 -2.52 14.63
CA ASP A 37 -15.97 -3.08 15.60
C ASP A 37 -15.24 -4.01 16.57
N GLY A 38 -15.42 -3.81 17.88
CA GLY A 38 -14.75 -4.57 18.94
C GLY A 38 -13.35 -4.07 19.35
N GLU A 39 -12.80 -3.04 18.70
CA GLU A 39 -11.50 -2.47 19.07
C GLU A 39 -11.66 -1.26 19.99
N THR A 40 -11.45 -1.43 21.30
CA THR A 40 -11.70 -0.36 22.28
C THR A 40 -10.59 0.71 22.32
N ASN A 41 -9.37 0.36 21.96
CA ASN A 41 -8.18 1.24 22.03
C ASN A 41 -7.76 1.82 20.67
N GLY A 42 -8.59 1.63 19.64
CA GLY A 42 -8.30 2.09 18.28
C GLY A 42 -8.81 3.50 17.98
N PRO A 43 -8.58 4.00 16.75
CA PRO A 43 -9.10 5.28 16.31
C PRO A 43 -10.62 5.38 16.43
N ARG A 44 -11.09 6.60 16.65
CA ARG A 44 -12.52 6.92 16.73
C ARG A 44 -13.02 7.36 15.36
N CYS A 45 -14.17 6.84 14.97
CA CYS A 45 -14.80 7.12 13.69
C CYS A 45 -16.19 7.71 13.87
N SER A 46 -16.60 8.44 12.84
CA SER A 46 -18.00 8.75 12.58
C SER A 46 -18.68 7.57 11.92
N ILE A 47 -19.90 7.29 12.36
CA ILE A 47 -20.67 6.11 11.96
C ILE A 47 -22.02 6.54 11.43
N TRP A 48 -22.41 5.98 10.29
CA TRP A 48 -23.73 6.12 9.70
C TRP A 48 -24.29 4.75 9.38
N GLU A 49 -25.61 4.61 9.50
CA GLU A 49 -26.33 3.47 8.92
C GLU A 49 -27.03 3.90 7.64
N GLY A 50 -27.09 3.00 6.68
CA GLY A 50 -27.72 3.25 5.39
C GLY A 50 -28.26 1.98 4.76
N ARG A 51 -28.92 2.17 3.61
CA ARG A 51 -29.39 1.07 2.77
C ARG A 51 -28.78 1.17 1.39
N VAL A 52 -28.13 0.10 0.95
CA VAL A 52 -27.57 0.00 -0.40
C VAL A 52 -28.70 0.07 -1.41
N GLN A 53 -28.52 0.91 -2.43
CA GLN A 53 -29.43 1.04 -3.56
C GLN A 53 -28.99 0.10 -4.68
N TRP A 54 -27.69 0.10 -5.01
CA TRP A 54 -27.05 -0.86 -5.89
C TRP A 54 -25.54 -0.90 -5.63
N VAL A 55 -24.89 -1.95 -6.15
CA VAL A 55 -23.43 -2.15 -6.15
C VAL A 55 -22.94 -1.89 -7.58
N ASP A 56 -21.98 -0.97 -7.73
CA ASP A 56 -21.37 -0.69 -9.04
C ASP A 56 -20.37 -1.78 -9.39
N ASP A 57 -19.34 -1.96 -8.55
CA ASP A 57 -18.29 -2.97 -8.74
C ASP A 57 -17.78 -3.57 -7.39
N GLY A 58 -16.64 -4.26 -7.40
CA GLY A 58 -16.03 -4.89 -6.23
C GLY A 58 -15.59 -3.96 -5.09
N ASP A 59 -15.47 -2.64 -5.29
CA ASP A 59 -15.11 -1.69 -4.24
C ASP A 59 -15.98 -0.42 -4.19
N THR A 60 -17.05 -0.37 -4.98
CA THR A 60 -17.89 0.81 -5.13
C THR A 60 -19.39 0.50 -5.07
N LEU A 61 -20.14 1.30 -4.31
CA LEU A 61 -21.59 1.13 -4.13
C LEU A 61 -22.32 2.46 -3.89
N HIS A 62 -23.62 2.47 -4.18
CA HIS A 62 -24.52 3.58 -3.85
C HIS A 62 -25.36 3.28 -2.61
N VAL A 63 -25.32 4.16 -1.63
CA VAL A 63 -25.97 3.98 -0.33
C VAL A 63 -26.89 5.15 -0.02
N LYS A 64 -28.15 4.85 0.28
CA LYS A 64 -29.08 5.82 0.85
C LYS A 64 -28.81 5.98 2.35
N VAL A 65 -28.37 7.17 2.76
CA VAL A 65 -28.10 7.54 4.15
C VAL A 65 -29.04 8.69 4.52
N GLY A 66 -30.06 8.38 5.34
CA GLY A 66 -31.19 9.29 5.56
C GLY A 66 -31.92 9.58 4.24
N SER A 67 -32.03 10.86 3.87
CA SER A 67 -32.64 11.32 2.62
C SER A 67 -31.65 11.40 1.43
N ARG A 68 -30.34 11.24 1.67
CA ARG A 68 -29.29 11.45 0.66
C ARG A 68 -28.81 10.13 0.07
N SER A 69 -28.51 10.13 -1.22
CA SER A 69 -27.76 9.05 -1.88
C SER A 69 -26.28 9.41 -1.87
N TRP A 70 -25.44 8.49 -1.39
CA TRP A 70 -23.99 8.62 -1.37
C TRP A 70 -23.39 7.62 -2.34
N HIS A 71 -22.50 8.07 -3.20
CA HIS A 71 -21.58 7.21 -3.95
C HIS A 71 -20.40 6.90 -3.03
N VAL A 72 -20.20 5.64 -2.68
CA VAL A 72 -19.25 5.20 -1.64
C VAL A 72 -18.13 4.37 -2.28
N ARG A 73 -16.88 4.77 -2.01
CA ARG A 73 -15.68 3.96 -2.28
C ARG A 73 -15.28 3.24 -0.99
N VAL A 74 -15.26 1.91 -1.01
CA VAL A 74 -14.82 1.10 0.12
C VAL A 74 -13.35 1.41 0.39
N THR A 75 -13.00 1.94 1.57
CA THR A 75 -11.62 2.31 1.89
C THR A 75 -10.73 1.08 2.09
N GLY A 76 -9.43 1.19 1.80
CA GLY A 76 -8.43 0.17 2.15
C GLY A 76 -8.24 -0.98 1.16
N ILE A 77 -9.09 -1.08 0.14
CA ILE A 77 -9.05 -2.15 -0.87
C ILE A 77 -9.03 -1.58 -2.29
N ASN A 78 -8.64 -2.35 -3.28
CA ASN A 78 -8.83 -2.04 -4.69
C ASN A 78 -9.19 -3.31 -5.46
N ALA A 79 -10.39 -3.37 -6.03
CA ALA A 79 -10.83 -4.49 -6.87
C ALA A 79 -10.30 -4.33 -8.30
N GLN A 80 -10.34 -5.40 -9.10
CA GLN A 80 -10.14 -5.27 -10.55
C GLN A 80 -11.40 -4.65 -11.18
N GLU A 81 -11.23 -3.99 -12.32
CA GLU A 81 -12.24 -3.06 -12.83
C GLU A 81 -13.21 -3.71 -13.81
N LEU A 82 -14.48 -3.31 -13.70
CA LEU A 82 -15.48 -3.64 -14.70
C LEU A 82 -15.34 -2.75 -15.94
N THR A 83 -15.63 -3.33 -17.10
CA THR A 83 -15.85 -2.63 -18.37
C THR A 83 -17.35 -2.48 -18.66
N ASP A 84 -18.18 -3.39 -18.14
CA ASP A 84 -19.64 -3.28 -18.11
C ASP A 84 -20.14 -3.41 -16.66
N TYR A 85 -20.78 -2.35 -16.17
CA TYR A 85 -21.24 -2.20 -14.79
C TYR A 85 -22.70 -2.64 -14.59
N ASN A 86 -23.39 -3.09 -15.65
CA ASN A 86 -24.76 -3.54 -15.51
C ASN A 86 -24.80 -4.85 -14.71
N SER A 87 -25.40 -4.80 -13.52
CA SER A 87 -25.58 -5.95 -12.62
C SER A 87 -26.19 -7.22 -13.22
N ARG A 88 -26.79 -7.17 -14.41
CA ARG A 88 -27.33 -8.35 -15.12
C ARG A 88 -26.36 -8.99 -16.12
N HIS A 89 -25.34 -8.27 -16.55
CA HIS A 89 -24.39 -8.71 -17.57
C HIS A 89 -23.00 -8.05 -17.36
N ARG A 90 -22.50 -8.09 -16.12
CA ARG A 90 -21.19 -7.53 -15.78
C ARG A 90 -20.08 -8.16 -16.62
N ALA A 91 -19.12 -7.34 -17.01
CA ALA A 91 -17.89 -7.76 -17.68
C ALA A 91 -16.75 -6.87 -17.24
N GLY A 92 -15.51 -7.34 -17.29
CA GLY A 92 -14.37 -6.59 -16.81
C GLY A 92 -13.04 -7.30 -16.95
N GLU A 93 -12.05 -6.74 -16.28
CA GLU A 93 -10.79 -7.40 -15.98
C GLU A 93 -11.05 -8.73 -15.24
N CYS A 94 -10.11 -9.66 -15.32
CA CYS A 94 -10.19 -10.89 -14.55
C CYS A 94 -10.38 -10.59 -13.04
N HIS A 95 -11.19 -11.39 -12.34
CA HIS A 95 -11.61 -11.19 -10.94
C HIS A 95 -12.56 -10.01 -10.67
N ALA A 96 -12.81 -9.11 -11.64
CA ALA A 96 -13.66 -7.94 -11.43
C ALA A 96 -15.13 -8.32 -11.18
N VAL A 97 -15.65 -9.27 -11.96
CA VAL A 97 -17.04 -9.74 -11.86
C VAL A 97 -17.24 -10.49 -10.54
N GLU A 98 -16.31 -11.37 -10.18
CA GLU A 98 -16.35 -12.14 -8.94
C GLU A 98 -16.35 -11.22 -7.71
N ALA A 99 -15.52 -10.17 -7.72
CA ALA A 99 -15.48 -9.19 -6.64
C ALA A 99 -16.81 -8.42 -6.51
N ALA A 100 -17.37 -7.95 -7.63
CA ALA A 100 -18.64 -7.22 -7.66
C ALA A 100 -19.83 -8.08 -7.22
N ASP A 101 -19.88 -9.33 -7.69
CA ASP A 101 -20.92 -10.29 -7.33
C ASP A 101 -20.81 -10.68 -5.86
N ARG A 102 -19.59 -10.82 -5.34
CA ARG A 102 -19.40 -11.12 -3.92
C ARG A 102 -19.87 -9.98 -3.03
N LEU A 103 -19.56 -8.74 -3.37
CA LEU A 103 -20.08 -7.57 -2.64
C LEU A 103 -21.61 -7.52 -2.69
N ASP A 104 -22.21 -7.78 -3.85
CA ASP A 104 -23.66 -7.83 -4.02
C ASP A 104 -24.31 -8.95 -3.18
N GLN A 105 -23.71 -10.14 -3.11
CA GLN A 105 -24.17 -11.23 -2.24
C GLN A 105 -24.16 -10.85 -0.76
N LEU A 106 -23.08 -10.22 -0.28
CA LEU A 106 -22.97 -9.75 1.11
C LEU A 106 -24.05 -8.71 1.45
N VAL A 107 -24.30 -7.78 0.53
CA VAL A 107 -25.34 -6.77 0.65
C VAL A 107 -26.74 -7.40 0.66
N LYS A 108 -27.02 -8.33 -0.26
CA LYS A 108 -28.30 -9.07 -0.32
C LYS A 108 -28.56 -9.86 0.95
N ALA A 109 -27.55 -10.56 1.47
CA ALA A 109 -27.64 -11.31 2.72
C ALA A 109 -27.97 -10.41 3.93
N ALA A 110 -27.50 -9.17 3.93
CA ALA A 110 -27.85 -8.16 4.94
C ALA A 110 -29.13 -7.37 4.63
N LYS A 111 -29.92 -7.79 3.63
CA LYS A 111 -31.15 -7.12 3.17
C LYS A 111 -30.91 -5.65 2.79
N GLY A 112 -29.72 -5.37 2.26
CA GLY A 112 -29.26 -4.04 1.87
C GLY A 112 -28.76 -3.17 3.03
N ARG A 113 -28.74 -3.64 4.28
CA ARG A 113 -28.33 -2.81 5.43
C ARG A 113 -26.82 -2.73 5.57
N VAL A 114 -26.31 -1.51 5.64
CA VAL A 114 -24.87 -1.25 5.83
C VAL A 114 -24.60 -0.24 6.94
N ARG A 115 -23.43 -0.38 7.55
CA ARG A 115 -22.78 0.60 8.42
C ARG A 115 -21.61 1.18 7.65
N LEU A 116 -21.56 2.50 7.54
CA LEU A 116 -20.47 3.25 6.94
C LEU A 116 -19.65 3.91 8.06
N THR A 117 -18.33 3.82 7.98
CA THR A 117 -17.43 4.41 8.98
C THR A 117 -16.29 5.19 8.35
N ALA A 118 -15.93 6.33 8.95
CA ALA A 118 -14.78 7.13 8.55
C ALA A 118 -14.15 7.88 9.74
N GLN A 119 -12.83 7.99 9.72
CA GLN A 119 -12.05 8.86 10.61
C GLN A 119 -12.24 10.32 10.22
N ASP A 120 -12.15 10.63 8.92
CA ASP A 120 -12.44 11.97 8.40
C ASP A 120 -13.72 11.95 7.57
N VAL A 121 -14.72 12.72 8.02
CA VAL A 121 -16.01 12.79 7.33
C VAL A 121 -15.94 13.43 5.95
N ARG A 122 -14.88 14.18 5.66
CA ARG A 122 -14.62 14.83 4.36
C ARG A 122 -13.84 13.93 3.41
N SER A 123 -13.33 12.78 3.88
CA SER A 123 -12.54 11.89 3.06
C SER A 123 -13.35 11.39 1.86
N ASN A 124 -12.78 11.58 0.68
CA ASN A 124 -13.39 11.21 -0.59
C ASN A 124 -12.32 10.80 -1.61
N SER A 125 -12.76 10.13 -2.68
CA SER A 125 -11.95 9.65 -3.78
C SER A 125 -12.66 10.01 -5.08
N HIS A 126 -12.19 11.08 -5.76
CA HIS A 126 -12.84 11.62 -6.97
C HIS A 126 -14.36 11.86 -6.77
N GLY A 127 -14.73 12.51 -5.66
CA GLY A 127 -16.14 12.83 -5.34
C GLY A 127 -16.93 11.69 -4.68
N ARG A 128 -16.41 10.46 -4.66
CA ARG A 128 -17.00 9.33 -3.92
C ARG A 128 -16.62 9.39 -2.45
N GLN A 129 -17.57 9.23 -1.55
CA GLN A 129 -17.29 9.21 -0.12
C GLN A 129 -16.47 7.98 0.23
N ARG A 130 -15.29 8.19 0.83
CA ARG A 130 -14.41 7.09 1.20
C ARG A 130 -14.81 6.55 2.57
N ARG A 131 -15.33 5.33 2.63
CA ARG A 131 -15.86 4.74 3.88
C ARG A 131 -15.40 3.30 4.01
N SER A 132 -15.13 2.83 5.22
CA SER A 132 -15.25 1.40 5.47
C SER A 132 -16.73 1.02 5.50
N VAL A 133 -17.04 -0.16 4.99
CA VAL A 133 -18.41 -0.64 4.78
C VAL A 133 -18.55 -1.97 5.48
N ALA A 134 -19.55 -2.06 6.36
CA ALA A 134 -19.89 -3.31 7.01
C ALA A 134 -21.35 -3.66 6.76
N VAL A 135 -21.62 -4.94 6.51
CA VAL A 135 -22.97 -5.50 6.36
C VAL A 135 -23.42 -6.18 7.65
N LYS A 136 -24.72 -6.19 7.93
CA LYS A 136 -25.26 -6.81 9.17
C LYS A 136 -25.64 -8.26 8.92
N LEU A 137 -24.79 -9.20 9.34
CA LEU A 137 -24.99 -10.65 9.18
C LEU A 137 -25.06 -11.32 10.56
N GLY A 138 -26.11 -12.12 10.81
CA GLY A 138 -26.29 -12.81 12.10
C GLY A 138 -26.29 -11.88 13.31
N GLY A 139 -26.83 -10.66 13.16
CA GLY A 139 -26.87 -9.62 14.20
C GLY A 139 -25.57 -8.85 14.41
N ARG A 140 -24.45 -9.23 13.77
CA ARG A 140 -23.14 -8.59 13.91
C ARG A 140 -22.76 -7.81 12.65
N TRP A 141 -22.02 -6.73 12.81
CA TRP A 141 -21.43 -6.00 11.69
C TRP A 141 -20.22 -6.77 11.16
N ARG A 142 -20.17 -6.98 9.85
CA ARG A 142 -19.10 -7.67 9.14
C ARG A 142 -18.52 -6.76 8.08
N ASP A 143 -17.26 -6.44 8.22
CA ASP A 143 -16.50 -5.62 7.28
C ASP A 143 -16.41 -6.33 5.91
N VAL A 144 -16.89 -5.66 4.86
CA VAL A 144 -16.87 -6.19 3.49
C VAL A 144 -15.46 -6.19 2.91
N GLY A 145 -14.65 -5.17 3.21
CA GLY A 145 -13.28 -5.08 2.70
C GLY A 145 -12.40 -6.19 3.27
N ARG A 146 -12.57 -6.50 4.57
CA ARG A 146 -11.97 -7.69 5.17
C ARG A 146 -12.34 -8.98 4.42
N THR A 147 -13.61 -9.12 4.04
CA THR A 147 -14.11 -10.33 3.38
C THR A 147 -13.50 -10.46 1.98
N LEU A 148 -13.52 -9.38 1.20
CA LEU A 148 -12.97 -9.37 -0.16
C LEU A 148 -11.45 -9.61 -0.18
N LEU A 149 -10.69 -9.04 0.76
CA LEU A 149 -9.26 -9.31 0.88
C LEU A 149 -8.97 -10.76 1.26
N ALA A 150 -9.69 -11.31 2.24
CA ALA A 150 -9.51 -12.68 2.70
C ALA A 150 -9.83 -13.71 1.60
N GLU A 151 -10.77 -13.39 0.72
CA GLU A 151 -11.17 -14.23 -0.42
C GLU A 151 -10.36 -13.94 -1.69
N GLY A 152 -9.33 -13.07 -1.62
CA GLY A 152 -8.47 -12.76 -2.76
C GLY A 152 -9.18 -12.00 -3.90
N LEU A 153 -10.23 -11.24 -3.60
CA LEU A 153 -11.04 -10.51 -4.59
C LEU A 153 -10.68 -9.03 -4.71
N ALA A 154 -9.70 -8.57 -3.93
CA ALA A 154 -9.17 -7.22 -4.00
C ALA A 154 -7.71 -7.19 -3.53
N LEU A 155 -6.97 -6.18 -3.97
CA LEU A 155 -5.65 -5.85 -3.42
C LEU A 155 -5.82 -4.97 -2.18
N TRP A 156 -4.87 -5.07 -1.24
CA TRP A 156 -4.77 -4.10 -0.16
C TRP A 156 -4.29 -2.75 -0.73
N MET A 157 -5.09 -1.70 -0.52
CA MET A 157 -4.81 -0.35 -0.95
C MET A 157 -4.78 0.56 0.28
N PRO A 158 -3.62 0.70 0.94
CA PRO A 158 -3.51 1.43 2.20
C PRO A 158 -4.00 2.87 2.08
N ASN A 159 -4.44 3.42 3.21
CA ASN A 159 -4.93 4.79 3.26
C ASN A 159 -4.25 5.58 4.37
N ARG A 160 -3.80 6.81 4.06
CA ARG A 160 -3.16 7.70 5.05
C ARG A 160 -4.17 8.50 5.88
N THR A 161 -5.41 8.64 5.40
CA THR A 161 -6.50 9.33 6.10
C THR A 161 -7.36 8.34 6.89
N GLU A 162 -7.80 7.27 6.23
CA GLU A 162 -8.68 6.23 6.77
C GLU A 162 -7.85 5.00 7.18
N TRP A 163 -6.86 5.21 8.03
CA TRP A 163 -5.78 4.26 8.27
C TRP A 163 -6.10 3.13 9.27
N ALA A 164 -7.20 3.22 10.04
CA ALA A 164 -7.56 2.25 11.08
C ALA A 164 -7.64 0.79 10.59
N TRP A 165 -7.86 0.57 9.30
CA TRP A 165 -7.97 -0.77 8.70
C TRP A 165 -6.65 -1.30 8.14
N ASN A 166 -5.66 -0.44 7.89
CA ASN A 166 -4.38 -0.82 7.26
C ASN A 166 -3.74 -2.07 7.89
N PRO A 167 -3.51 -2.17 9.21
CA PRO A 167 -2.76 -3.30 9.77
C PRO A 167 -3.49 -4.65 9.65
N ARG A 168 -4.82 -4.63 9.59
CA ARG A 168 -5.63 -5.85 9.44
C ARG A 168 -5.76 -6.26 7.98
N TYR A 169 -5.86 -5.28 7.09
CA TYR A 169 -6.06 -5.52 5.68
C TYR A 169 -4.80 -6.05 5.00
N SER A 170 -3.63 -5.50 5.34
CA SER A 170 -2.35 -6.03 4.89
C SER A 170 -2.14 -7.49 5.31
N VAL A 171 -2.44 -7.84 6.56
CA VAL A 171 -2.37 -9.24 7.04
C VAL A 171 -3.26 -10.16 6.21
N LEU A 172 -4.47 -9.74 5.86
CA LEU A 172 -5.38 -10.55 5.05
C LEU A 172 -4.89 -10.69 3.61
N ALA A 173 -4.34 -9.61 3.02
CA ALA A 173 -3.75 -9.66 1.70
C ALA A 173 -2.54 -10.60 1.66
N GLU A 174 -1.64 -10.53 2.64
CA GLU A 174 -0.50 -11.44 2.75
C GLU A 174 -0.92 -12.91 2.96
N GLN A 175 -1.96 -13.16 3.76
CA GLN A 175 -2.52 -14.49 3.96
C GLN A 175 -3.15 -15.05 2.69
N ALA A 176 -3.94 -14.25 1.97
CA ALA A 176 -4.54 -14.65 0.70
C ALA A 176 -3.46 -14.90 -0.36
N ALA A 177 -2.40 -14.09 -0.38
CA ALA A 177 -1.23 -14.26 -1.22
C ALA A 177 -0.50 -15.57 -0.95
N ALA A 178 -0.19 -15.86 0.32
CA ALA A 178 0.47 -17.11 0.72
C ALA A 178 -0.38 -18.35 0.43
N ALA A 179 -1.71 -18.21 0.45
CA ALA A 179 -2.65 -19.29 0.15
C ALA A 179 -3.01 -19.40 -1.35
N HIS A 180 -2.49 -18.52 -2.21
CA HIS A 180 -2.82 -18.47 -3.64
C HIS A 180 -4.34 -18.45 -3.91
N VAL A 181 -5.08 -17.61 -3.18
CA VAL A 181 -6.55 -17.52 -3.32
C VAL A 181 -6.94 -16.34 -4.21
N GLY A 182 -7.93 -16.53 -5.08
CA GLY A 182 -8.45 -15.46 -5.94
C GLY A 182 -7.37 -14.90 -6.87
N ILE A 183 -7.18 -13.59 -6.85
CA ILE A 183 -6.17 -12.87 -7.64
C ILE A 183 -4.72 -13.35 -7.42
N TRP A 184 -4.47 -14.03 -6.30
CA TRP A 184 -3.14 -14.56 -5.96
C TRP A 184 -2.88 -15.95 -6.52
N ASN A 185 -3.89 -16.59 -7.13
CA ASN A 185 -3.68 -17.75 -7.97
C ASN A 185 -3.11 -17.27 -9.31
N THR A 186 -1.92 -17.75 -9.63
CA THR A 186 -1.14 -17.29 -10.79
C THR A 186 -1.71 -17.74 -12.13
N SER A 187 -2.76 -18.57 -12.15
CA SER A 187 -3.36 -19.11 -13.37
C SER A 187 -4.90 -19.10 -13.33
N ALA A 188 -5.50 -18.22 -12.52
CA ALA A 188 -6.96 -18.15 -12.37
C ALA A 188 -7.66 -17.58 -13.60
N CYS A 189 -7.01 -16.69 -14.34
CA CYS A 189 -7.52 -16.07 -15.56
C CYS A 189 -7.23 -16.91 -16.82
N GLY A 190 -6.49 -18.00 -16.65
CA GLY A 190 -6.09 -18.95 -17.67
C GLY A 190 -4.64 -19.38 -17.44
N PRO A 191 -4.09 -20.29 -18.25
CA PRO A 191 -2.66 -20.58 -18.17
C PRO A 191 -1.83 -19.35 -18.56
N GLY A 192 -2.33 -18.48 -19.44
CA GLY A 192 -1.60 -17.29 -19.91
C GLY A 192 -0.25 -17.60 -20.58
N PRO A 193 0.54 -16.58 -20.95
CA PRO A 193 1.92 -16.77 -21.40
C PRO A 193 2.80 -17.18 -20.22
N ASP A 194 3.70 -18.14 -20.47
CA ASP A 194 4.77 -18.51 -19.55
C ASP A 194 4.26 -18.87 -18.13
N ASP A 195 3.18 -19.68 -18.07
CA ASP A 195 2.60 -20.15 -16.82
C ASP A 195 3.63 -20.85 -15.93
N GLY A 196 3.58 -20.56 -14.63
CA GLY A 196 4.51 -21.13 -13.67
C GLY A 196 5.97 -20.68 -13.82
N HIS A 197 6.28 -19.70 -14.68
CA HIS A 197 7.63 -19.17 -14.82
C HIS A 197 8.10 -18.56 -13.48
N PRO A 198 9.22 -19.03 -12.90
CA PRO A 198 9.59 -18.64 -11.55
C PRO A 198 10.19 -17.23 -11.56
N LEU A 199 9.52 -16.31 -10.88
CA LEU A 199 9.86 -14.90 -10.84
C LEU A 199 10.04 -14.40 -9.41
N LYS A 200 10.91 -13.41 -9.26
CA LYS A 200 11.04 -12.64 -8.03
C LYS A 200 10.88 -11.14 -8.32
N LEU A 201 10.01 -10.48 -7.57
CA LEU A 201 9.80 -9.04 -7.64
C LEU A 201 10.26 -8.39 -6.33
N TRP A 202 11.03 -7.31 -6.46
CA TRP A 202 11.36 -6.40 -5.36
C TRP A 202 10.92 -4.98 -5.73
N VAL A 203 10.67 -4.17 -4.70
CA VAL A 203 10.38 -2.74 -4.87
C VAL A 203 11.23 -1.96 -3.90
N ASN A 204 11.99 -1.01 -4.41
CA ASN A 204 12.52 0.05 -3.56
C ASN A 204 11.53 1.19 -3.55
N TRP A 205 10.74 1.25 -2.48
CA TRP A 205 9.65 2.22 -2.30
C TRP A 205 10.10 3.53 -1.65
N GLN A 206 11.35 3.60 -1.21
CA GLN A 206 11.90 4.79 -0.57
C GLN A 206 12.75 5.56 -1.58
N SER A 207 12.28 6.75 -1.95
CA SER A 207 13.02 7.65 -2.83
C SER A 207 14.08 8.45 -2.08
N ASP A 208 15.09 8.93 -2.82
CA ASP A 208 16.25 9.67 -2.28
C ASP A 208 15.91 11.13 -1.86
N GLY A 209 14.63 11.45 -1.65
CA GLY A 209 14.21 12.79 -1.23
C GLY A 209 12.69 12.95 -1.17
N THR A 210 12.22 14.03 -0.54
CA THR A 210 10.78 14.27 -0.39
C THR A 210 10.11 14.56 -1.74
N GLY A 211 9.34 13.59 -2.24
CA GLY A 211 8.47 13.78 -3.42
C GLY A 211 9.16 13.69 -4.78
N SER A 212 10.45 13.34 -4.83
CA SER A 212 11.11 12.90 -6.07
C SER A 212 10.86 11.40 -6.26
N PRO A 213 10.61 10.91 -7.49
CA PRO A 213 10.60 9.48 -7.81
C PRO A 213 12.01 8.86 -7.91
N ASP A 214 13.07 9.68 -7.84
CA ASP A 214 14.44 9.18 -7.94
C ASP A 214 14.77 8.21 -6.79
N GLY A 215 15.37 7.08 -7.13
CA GLY A 215 15.63 5.98 -6.19
C GLY A 215 14.46 5.00 -6.06
N GLU A 216 13.27 5.33 -6.55
CA GLU A 216 12.14 4.43 -6.56
C GLU A 216 12.11 3.53 -7.80
N TRP A 217 12.01 2.22 -7.58
CA TRP A 217 12.02 1.25 -8.67
C TRP A 217 11.33 -0.07 -8.28
N ALA A 218 10.94 -0.84 -9.29
CA ALA A 218 10.61 -2.26 -9.13
C ALA A 218 11.57 -3.12 -9.97
N ARG A 219 12.05 -4.22 -9.41
CA ARG A 219 13.06 -5.09 -10.03
C ARG A 219 12.53 -6.50 -10.13
N LEU A 220 12.55 -7.03 -11.35
CA LEU A 220 12.15 -8.38 -11.69
C LEU A 220 13.41 -9.22 -11.92
N ARG A 221 13.44 -10.41 -11.32
CA ARG A 221 14.44 -11.44 -11.60
C ARG A 221 13.78 -12.68 -12.16
N ASN A 222 14.34 -13.17 -13.24
CA ASN A 222 14.03 -14.49 -13.77
C ASN A 222 14.81 -15.54 -13.00
N LEU A 223 14.12 -16.40 -12.27
CA LEU A 223 14.74 -17.48 -11.52
C LEU A 223 14.96 -18.73 -12.36
N ASP A 224 14.41 -18.78 -13.58
CA ASP A 224 14.72 -19.81 -14.55
C ASP A 224 16.10 -19.55 -15.16
N ALA A 225 17.00 -20.51 -15.00
CA ALA A 225 18.38 -20.42 -15.48
C ALA A 225 18.54 -20.72 -16.97
N VAL A 226 17.48 -21.17 -17.65
CA VAL A 226 17.52 -21.65 -19.04
C VAL A 226 16.58 -20.86 -19.94
N ASN A 227 15.36 -20.58 -19.49
CA ASN A 227 14.32 -20.03 -20.36
C ASN A 227 14.19 -18.51 -20.22
N PRO A 228 14.25 -17.74 -21.33
CA PRO A 228 13.92 -16.32 -21.32
C PRO A 228 12.42 -16.11 -21.13
N LEU A 229 12.02 -14.98 -20.55
CA LEU A 229 10.62 -14.59 -20.38
C LEU A 229 10.27 -13.37 -21.24
N PRO A 230 9.44 -13.51 -22.28
CA PRO A 230 8.86 -12.37 -22.99
C PRO A 230 7.86 -11.61 -22.11
N LEU A 231 8.13 -10.33 -21.85
CA LEU A 231 7.29 -9.47 -21.01
C LEU A 231 6.40 -8.54 -21.82
N GLY A 232 6.44 -8.60 -23.16
CA GLY A 232 5.66 -7.71 -24.02
C GLY A 232 4.17 -7.69 -23.66
N GLY A 233 3.65 -6.51 -23.30
CA GLY A 233 2.22 -6.33 -22.95
C GLY A 233 1.85 -6.63 -21.50
N TRP A 234 2.77 -7.20 -20.70
CA TRP A 234 2.60 -7.36 -19.25
C TRP A 234 2.52 -5.98 -18.58
N ALA A 235 1.98 -5.93 -17.37
CA ALA A 235 1.83 -4.70 -16.60
C ALA A 235 2.41 -4.81 -15.19
N LEU A 236 3.32 -3.92 -14.84
CA LEU A 236 3.73 -3.67 -13.46
C LEU A 236 2.84 -2.58 -12.87
N ARG A 237 2.31 -2.78 -11.66
CA ARG A 237 1.32 -1.88 -11.05
C ARG A 237 1.54 -1.71 -9.55
N ASP A 238 1.12 -0.56 -9.01
CA ASP A 238 0.91 -0.37 -7.57
C ASP A 238 -0.49 -0.84 -7.12
N ALA A 239 -0.84 -0.63 -5.85
CA ALA A 239 -2.19 -0.92 -5.37
C ALA A 239 -3.28 0.04 -5.92
N MET A 240 -2.91 1.26 -6.37
CA MET A 240 -3.83 2.30 -6.85
C MET A 240 -4.05 2.34 -8.38
N ARG A 241 -3.66 1.29 -9.10
CA ARG A 241 -3.81 1.10 -10.55
C ARG A 241 -2.89 1.95 -11.45
N ARG A 242 -1.89 2.64 -10.91
CA ARG A 242 -0.84 3.23 -11.72
C ARG A 242 -0.04 2.09 -12.32
N GLN A 243 -0.03 1.98 -13.66
CA GLN A 243 0.59 0.86 -14.36
C GLN A 243 1.68 1.27 -15.36
N TYR A 244 2.74 0.49 -15.41
CA TYR A 244 3.77 0.48 -16.43
C TYR A 244 3.51 -0.72 -17.34
N ARG A 245 3.31 -0.47 -18.64
CA ARG A 245 3.18 -1.56 -19.62
C ARG A 245 4.51 -1.82 -20.27
N PHE A 246 4.96 -3.07 -20.20
CA PHE A 246 6.21 -3.48 -20.82
C PHE A 246 6.10 -3.39 -22.35
N PRO A 247 7.05 -2.72 -23.03
CA PRO A 247 7.11 -2.67 -24.49
C PRO A 247 7.12 -4.07 -25.11
N SER A 248 6.51 -4.26 -26.29
CA SER A 248 6.29 -5.57 -26.92
C SER A 248 7.56 -6.42 -27.11
N GLY A 249 8.72 -5.80 -27.34
CA GLY A 249 10.01 -6.50 -27.50
C GLY A 249 10.78 -6.73 -26.20
N THR A 250 10.19 -6.49 -25.03
CA THR A 250 10.89 -6.67 -23.76
C THR A 250 11.02 -8.15 -23.44
N VAL A 251 12.25 -8.61 -23.19
CA VAL A 251 12.55 -9.98 -22.81
C VAL A 251 13.45 -9.96 -21.60
N LEU A 252 13.09 -10.73 -20.58
CA LEU A 252 13.93 -10.96 -19.41
C LEU A 252 14.74 -12.24 -19.62
N ALA A 253 16.06 -12.10 -19.74
CA ALA A 253 16.98 -13.20 -19.99
C ALA A 253 16.92 -14.28 -18.88
N PRO A 254 17.35 -15.53 -19.15
CA PRO A 254 17.50 -16.56 -18.13
C PRO A 254 18.44 -16.10 -17.01
N GLY A 255 18.03 -16.24 -15.75
CA GLY A 255 18.78 -15.72 -14.60
C GLY A 255 18.93 -14.19 -14.55
N GLY A 256 18.33 -13.48 -15.53
CA GLY A 256 18.49 -12.06 -15.74
C GLY A 256 17.68 -11.21 -14.77
N VAL A 257 18.04 -9.93 -14.73
CA VAL A 257 17.40 -8.91 -13.90
C VAL A 257 16.99 -7.74 -14.79
N LEU A 258 15.78 -7.22 -14.59
CA LEU A 258 15.26 -6.03 -15.24
C LEU A 258 14.68 -5.10 -14.18
N THR A 259 15.11 -3.85 -14.17
CA THR A 259 14.65 -2.82 -13.24
C THR A 259 13.82 -1.79 -13.98
N VAL A 260 12.62 -1.51 -13.46
CA VAL A 260 11.76 -0.42 -13.90
C VAL A 260 11.87 0.70 -12.87
N HIS A 261 12.57 1.78 -13.23
CA HIS A 261 12.67 3.00 -12.44
C HIS A 261 11.41 3.84 -12.62
N VAL A 262 10.91 4.45 -11.55
CA VAL A 262 9.70 5.30 -11.61
C VAL A 262 10.00 6.63 -12.33
N GLY A 263 11.18 7.19 -12.11
CA GLY A 263 11.61 8.45 -12.71
C GLY A 263 11.93 8.38 -14.21
N GLU A 264 12.56 9.44 -14.71
CA GLU A 264 13.08 9.54 -16.07
C GLU A 264 14.47 8.89 -16.21
N GLY A 265 14.82 8.48 -17.43
CA GLY A 265 16.15 7.98 -17.76
C GLY A 265 16.23 7.39 -19.15
N ILE A 266 17.41 6.88 -19.50
CA ILE A 266 17.68 6.30 -20.82
C ILE A 266 17.58 4.79 -20.72
N ARG A 267 16.60 4.22 -21.43
CA ARG A 267 16.40 2.77 -21.50
C ARG A 267 17.65 2.05 -22.01
N ASP A 268 17.97 0.93 -21.37
CA ASP A 268 18.89 -0.09 -21.85
C ASP A 268 18.26 -1.51 -21.69
N ASP A 269 19.08 -2.56 -21.78
CA ASP A 269 18.63 -3.96 -21.67
C ASP A 269 18.20 -4.37 -20.25
N ALA A 270 18.72 -3.70 -19.21
CA ALA A 270 18.48 -4.00 -17.81
C ALA A 270 17.67 -2.92 -17.09
N ASN A 271 17.57 -1.71 -17.65
CA ASN A 271 16.91 -0.55 -17.06
C ASN A 271 15.82 0.01 -17.98
N LEU A 272 14.61 0.02 -17.47
CA LEU A 272 13.44 0.68 -18.05
C LEU A 272 13.03 1.86 -17.16
N TYR A 273 12.33 2.82 -17.75
CA TYR A 273 11.93 4.04 -17.06
C TYR A 273 10.45 4.31 -17.30
N TRP A 274 9.72 4.58 -16.22
CA TRP A 274 8.30 4.90 -16.26
C TRP A 274 8.08 6.36 -16.69
N GLY A 275 9.06 7.25 -16.47
CA GLY A 275 9.03 8.64 -16.89
C GLY A 275 8.04 9.50 -16.10
N LEU A 276 7.78 9.14 -14.84
CA LEU A 276 6.91 9.91 -13.95
C LEU A 276 7.73 10.94 -13.17
N ASP A 277 7.09 12.03 -12.77
CA ASP A 277 7.70 13.11 -11.96
C ASP A 277 7.34 13.01 -10.47
N LYS A 278 6.63 11.94 -10.07
CA LYS A 278 6.12 11.70 -8.72
C LYS A 278 6.29 10.23 -8.34
N PRO A 279 6.53 9.95 -7.05
CA PRO A 279 6.56 8.59 -6.55
C PRO A 279 5.28 7.79 -6.82
N VAL A 280 5.43 6.48 -6.99
CA VAL A 280 4.34 5.54 -7.22
C VAL A 280 4.04 4.72 -5.97
N PHE A 281 5.02 4.10 -5.35
CA PHE A 281 4.85 3.20 -4.21
C PHE A 281 4.87 3.98 -2.90
N ASP A 282 3.83 3.80 -2.08
CA ASP A 282 3.72 4.51 -0.82
C ASP A 282 4.79 4.05 0.19
N ASN A 283 5.48 5.01 0.81
CA ASN A 283 6.45 4.74 1.86
C ASN A 283 5.79 4.07 3.10
N VAL A 284 6.54 3.22 3.80
CA VAL A 284 6.11 2.69 5.09
C VAL A 284 5.95 3.82 6.11
N ASP A 285 4.77 3.93 6.70
CA ASP A 285 4.47 4.86 7.79
C ASP A 285 3.95 4.06 8.99
N ARG A 286 4.84 3.82 9.94
CA ARG A 286 4.52 3.03 11.15
C ARG A 286 3.46 3.69 12.03
N SER A 287 3.29 5.01 11.97
CA SER A 287 2.26 5.71 12.75
C SER A 287 0.84 5.47 12.21
N ARG A 288 0.74 5.12 10.92
CA ARG A 288 -0.50 4.82 10.20
C ARG A 288 -0.59 3.37 9.76
N GLU A 289 0.40 2.57 10.14
CA GLU A 289 0.51 1.17 9.77
C GLU A 289 0.37 0.95 8.24
N SER A 290 0.86 1.90 7.43
CA SER A 290 0.75 1.85 5.96
C SER A 290 2.02 1.35 5.29
N GLY A 291 1.91 1.08 3.99
CA GLY A 291 2.96 0.68 3.06
C GLY A 291 2.35 0.65 1.67
N ASP A 292 2.64 -0.35 0.84
CA ASP A 292 2.00 -0.55 -0.47
C ASP A 292 2.25 -2.00 -0.97
N GLY A 293 2.00 -2.25 -2.25
CA GLY A 293 2.59 -3.37 -2.97
C GLY A 293 2.87 -3.07 -4.43
N ALA A 294 3.71 -3.90 -5.04
CA ALA A 294 3.85 -3.98 -6.49
C ALA A 294 3.39 -5.33 -7.01
N TYR A 295 2.81 -5.30 -8.20
CA TYR A 295 2.05 -6.39 -8.77
C TYR A 295 2.41 -6.50 -10.26
N LEU A 296 2.93 -7.65 -10.68
CA LEU A 296 3.21 -7.95 -12.08
C LEU A 296 2.08 -8.80 -12.64
N PHE A 297 1.28 -8.22 -13.53
CA PHE A 297 0.19 -8.89 -14.23
C PHE A 297 0.62 -9.27 -15.65
N ASP A 298 0.19 -10.45 -16.09
CA ASP A 298 0.24 -10.81 -17.50
C ASP A 298 -0.92 -10.13 -18.29
N PRO A 299 -0.95 -10.25 -19.63
CA PRO A 299 -2.00 -9.66 -20.46
C PRO A 299 -3.41 -10.22 -20.21
N GLN A 300 -3.55 -11.39 -19.60
CA GLN A 300 -4.82 -12.06 -19.27
C GLN A 300 -5.37 -11.60 -17.92
N GLY A 301 -4.52 -10.98 -17.08
CA GLY A 301 -4.87 -10.46 -15.77
C GLY A 301 -4.42 -11.35 -14.61
N ASP A 302 -3.65 -12.41 -14.87
CA ASP A 302 -3.07 -13.23 -13.80
C ASP A 302 -1.89 -12.50 -13.16
N LEU A 303 -1.84 -12.54 -11.83
CA LEU A 303 -0.73 -12.00 -11.07
C LEU A 303 0.43 -13.00 -11.06
N ARG A 304 1.57 -12.66 -11.67
CA ARG A 304 2.72 -13.56 -11.89
C ARG A 304 3.85 -13.37 -10.88
N ALA A 305 3.99 -12.16 -10.34
CA ALA A 305 4.91 -11.87 -9.25
C ALA A 305 4.40 -10.67 -8.45
N TRP A 306 4.72 -10.60 -7.17
CA TRP A 306 4.30 -9.49 -6.32
C TRP A 306 5.24 -9.28 -5.15
N MET A 307 5.14 -8.10 -4.56
CA MET A 307 5.69 -7.78 -3.24
C MET A 307 4.70 -6.89 -2.51
N VAL A 308 4.31 -7.28 -1.30
CA VAL A 308 3.51 -6.44 -0.39
C VAL A 308 4.39 -6.06 0.80
N TYR A 309 4.33 -4.80 1.23
CA TYR A 309 5.15 -4.30 2.32
C TYR A 309 4.40 -3.25 3.18
N PRO A 310 4.73 -3.07 4.47
CA PRO A 310 5.69 -3.87 5.22
C PRO A 310 5.14 -5.28 5.48
N CYS A 311 6.02 -6.27 5.58
CA CYS A 311 5.62 -7.63 5.92
C CYS A 311 5.01 -7.68 7.33
N ARG A 312 3.93 -8.46 7.51
CA ARG A 312 3.24 -8.61 8.80
C ARG A 312 2.90 -10.05 9.21
N THR A 313 3.01 -11.02 8.31
CA THR A 313 2.62 -12.42 8.58
C THR A 313 3.83 -13.32 8.76
N THR A 314 4.60 -13.55 7.68
CA THR A 314 5.76 -14.45 7.66
C THR A 314 7.01 -13.65 7.29
N CYS A 315 7.54 -12.91 8.26
CA CYS A 315 8.64 -11.96 8.06
C CYS A 315 9.99 -12.48 8.51
N GLY A 316 10.07 -13.77 8.84
CA GLY A 316 11.31 -14.42 9.23
C GLY A 316 12.29 -14.39 8.06
N ASP A 317 13.54 -14.07 8.37
CA ASP A 317 14.65 -14.12 7.42
C ASP A 317 15.67 -15.17 7.91
N PRO A 318 16.15 -16.08 7.03
CA PRO A 318 17.10 -17.12 7.43
C PRO A 318 18.45 -16.59 7.93
N ASN A 319 18.80 -15.35 7.58
CA ASN A 319 20.06 -14.70 7.95
C ASN A 319 19.92 -13.80 9.19
N LEU A 320 18.76 -13.82 9.87
CA LEU A 320 18.58 -13.07 11.11
C LEU A 320 19.61 -13.49 12.17
N GLY A 321 20.34 -12.51 12.71
CA GLY A 321 21.43 -12.74 13.67
C GLY A 321 22.76 -13.21 13.04
N MET A 322 22.84 -13.35 11.72
CA MET A 322 24.05 -13.76 10.99
C MET A 322 24.76 -12.62 10.26
N LEU A 323 24.24 -11.40 10.34
CA LEU A 323 24.77 -10.21 9.69
C LEU A 323 25.06 -9.12 10.71
N GLU A 324 26.30 -8.63 10.73
CA GLU A 324 26.76 -7.57 11.61
C GLU A 324 27.04 -6.30 10.79
N LEU A 325 26.59 -5.14 11.29
CA LEU A 325 26.86 -3.84 10.68
C LEU A 325 27.96 -3.08 11.41
N GLY A 326 28.82 -2.43 10.64
CA GLY A 326 29.77 -1.43 11.11
C GLY A 326 29.60 -0.13 10.32
N VAL A 327 29.92 1.01 10.95
CA VAL A 327 29.82 2.33 10.33
C VAL A 327 31.11 3.11 10.57
N SER A 328 31.61 3.74 9.52
CA SER A 328 32.67 4.74 9.57
C SER A 328 32.09 6.06 9.06
N PRO A 329 31.66 6.99 9.94
CA PRO A 329 30.99 8.23 9.53
C PRO A 329 31.99 9.37 9.21
N ARG A 330 33.29 9.17 9.43
CA ARG A 330 34.33 10.19 9.23
C ARG A 330 35.27 9.82 8.10
N GLY A 331 35.79 10.83 7.41
CA GLY A 331 36.76 10.66 6.33
C GLY A 331 36.10 10.00 5.11
N ASN A 332 36.67 8.90 4.63
CA ASN A 332 36.00 8.08 3.61
C ASN A 332 34.87 7.29 4.29
N GLU A 333 33.68 7.84 4.24
CA GLU A 333 32.48 7.27 4.82
C GLU A 333 32.11 5.91 4.21
N PHE A 334 31.86 4.92 5.07
CA PHE A 334 31.35 3.63 4.61
C PHE A 334 30.51 2.91 5.67
N VAL A 335 29.69 1.99 5.19
CA VAL A 335 29.01 0.96 5.98
C VAL A 335 29.67 -0.38 5.67
N SER A 336 29.98 -1.19 6.68
CA SER A 336 30.42 -2.56 6.49
C SER A 336 29.33 -3.55 6.88
N VAL A 337 29.14 -4.58 6.06
CA VAL A 337 28.29 -5.74 6.39
C VAL A 337 29.18 -6.95 6.50
N ARG A 338 29.11 -7.65 7.64
CA ARG A 338 29.90 -8.85 7.91
C ARG A 338 29.00 -10.07 8.07
N ASN A 339 29.37 -11.16 7.41
CA ASN A 339 28.73 -12.46 7.63
C ASN A 339 29.35 -13.13 8.88
N THR A 340 28.56 -13.27 9.93
CA THR A 340 28.93 -13.98 11.18
C THR A 340 28.39 -15.41 11.22
N GLY A 341 27.63 -15.81 10.20
CA GLY A 341 27.07 -17.14 10.04
C GLY A 341 28.07 -18.17 9.50
N PRO A 342 27.67 -19.46 9.48
CA PRO A 342 28.54 -20.57 9.09
C PRO A 342 28.55 -20.85 7.58
N ALA A 343 27.70 -20.19 6.78
CA ALA A 343 27.53 -20.45 5.35
C ALA A 343 27.60 -19.15 4.53
N PRO A 344 27.87 -19.22 3.21
CA PRO A 344 27.82 -18.04 2.36
C PRO A 344 26.43 -17.39 2.34
N ILE A 345 26.38 -16.06 2.36
CA ILE A 345 25.14 -15.27 2.31
C ILE A 345 25.15 -14.42 1.04
N GLY A 346 24.19 -14.67 0.15
CA GLY A 346 23.90 -13.77 -0.97
C GLY A 346 23.13 -12.55 -0.49
N MET A 347 23.53 -11.36 -0.93
CA MET A 347 23.01 -10.10 -0.43
C MET A 347 21.84 -9.53 -1.26
N GLU A 348 21.59 -10.04 -2.47
CA GLU A 348 20.44 -9.63 -3.29
C GLU A 348 19.13 -9.78 -2.52
N GLY A 349 18.31 -8.73 -2.53
CA GLY A 349 17.07 -8.66 -1.76
C GLY A 349 17.21 -8.02 -0.37
N TYR A 350 18.44 -7.69 0.04
CA TYR A 350 18.69 -6.78 1.15
C TYR A 350 18.98 -5.36 0.69
N ARG A 351 18.80 -4.41 1.59
CA ARG A 351 19.17 -3.02 1.42
C ARG A 351 19.75 -2.41 2.68
N LEU A 352 20.62 -1.42 2.52
CA LEU A 352 20.97 -0.49 3.58
C LEU A 352 20.05 0.73 3.55
N THR A 353 19.76 1.29 4.72
CA THR A 353 19.02 2.55 4.84
C THR A 353 19.72 3.45 5.85
N SER A 354 19.93 4.71 5.45
CA SER A 354 20.44 5.79 6.31
C SER A 354 19.64 7.07 6.03
N GLY A 355 18.77 7.46 6.95
CA GLY A 355 17.84 8.57 6.72
C GLY A 355 16.94 8.31 5.51
N ALA A 356 16.99 9.20 4.51
CA ALA A 356 16.25 9.06 3.26
C ALA A 356 16.93 8.14 2.25
N HIS A 357 18.23 7.86 2.39
CA HIS A 357 19.03 7.17 1.39
C HIS A 357 18.91 5.66 1.52
N THR A 358 18.85 4.98 0.38
CA THR A 358 18.81 3.51 0.31
C THR A 358 19.89 2.95 -0.62
N TYR A 359 20.48 1.82 -0.23
CA TYR A 359 21.43 1.06 -1.07
C TYR A 359 20.88 -0.34 -1.26
N ALA A 360 20.64 -0.76 -2.48
CA ALA A 360 20.24 -2.11 -2.81
C ALA A 360 21.45 -2.97 -3.16
N PHE A 361 21.56 -4.15 -2.55
CA PHE A 361 22.60 -5.10 -2.93
C PHE A 361 22.22 -5.82 -4.23
N GLU A 362 23.21 -5.96 -5.11
CA GLU A 362 23.10 -6.71 -6.35
C GLU A 362 23.46 -8.19 -6.17
N SER A 363 23.13 -9.02 -7.16
CA SER A 363 23.34 -10.47 -7.13
C SER A 363 24.80 -10.94 -7.03
N ASP A 364 25.76 -10.06 -7.32
CA ASP A 364 27.18 -10.36 -7.22
C ASP A 364 27.73 -10.21 -5.79
N ALA A 365 26.97 -9.58 -4.89
CA ALA A 365 27.35 -9.40 -3.50
C ALA A 365 27.07 -10.70 -2.71
N VAL A 366 28.10 -11.53 -2.55
CA VAL A 366 28.06 -12.77 -1.76
C VAL A 366 29.16 -12.71 -0.69
N LEU A 367 28.77 -12.87 0.58
CA LEU A 367 29.69 -12.88 1.72
C LEU A 367 29.96 -14.31 2.17
N GLN A 368 31.22 -14.77 2.08
CA GLN A 368 31.63 -16.03 2.72
C GLN A 368 31.64 -15.90 4.25
N PRO A 369 31.64 -17.02 5.01
CA PRO A 369 31.73 -16.98 6.46
C PRO A 369 32.90 -16.13 6.96
N GLY A 370 32.62 -15.13 7.79
CA GLY A 370 33.60 -14.21 8.37
C GLY A 370 34.00 -13.04 7.48
N GLU A 371 33.61 -13.01 6.20
CA GLU A 371 33.93 -11.91 5.29
C GLU A 371 33.12 -10.64 5.59
N SER A 372 33.72 -9.50 5.25
CA SER A 372 33.10 -8.19 5.34
C SER A 372 33.14 -7.47 4.00
N LEU A 373 31.99 -6.99 3.55
CA LEU A 373 31.85 -6.09 2.41
C LEU A 373 31.73 -4.66 2.92
N ARG A 374 32.34 -3.69 2.23
CA ARG A 374 32.23 -2.25 2.53
C ARG A 374 31.50 -1.53 1.42
N VAL A 375 30.49 -0.75 1.79
CA VAL A 375 29.74 0.16 0.90
C VAL A 375 30.17 1.59 1.23
N TYR A 376 30.98 2.19 0.37
CA TYR A 376 31.45 3.58 0.51
C TYR A 376 30.39 4.54 -0.01
N THR A 377 30.03 5.56 0.77
CA THR A 377 28.87 6.42 0.47
C THR A 377 29.05 7.22 -0.81
N THR A 378 30.23 7.82 -1.01
CA THR A 378 30.51 8.70 -2.15
C THR A 378 31.26 8.04 -3.30
N ARG A 379 31.57 6.76 -3.19
CA ARG A 379 32.22 6.01 -4.27
C ARG A 379 31.19 5.69 -5.35
N ASP A 380 31.60 5.86 -6.60
CA ASP A 380 30.85 5.45 -7.78
C ASP A 380 30.74 3.93 -7.88
N SER A 381 29.53 3.43 -8.09
CA SER A 381 29.20 2.02 -8.32
C SER A 381 29.88 1.43 -9.56
N ASP A 382 30.25 2.25 -10.55
CA ASP A 382 31.02 1.79 -11.73
C ASP A 382 32.41 1.25 -11.36
N ARG A 383 32.87 1.51 -10.13
CA ARG A 383 34.15 1.05 -9.58
C ARG A 383 33.98 -0.08 -8.58
N ASP A 384 32.85 -0.77 -8.60
CA ASP A 384 32.57 -1.85 -7.67
C ASP A 384 33.55 -3.03 -7.83
N GLN A 385 33.86 -3.64 -6.70
CA GLN A 385 34.56 -4.90 -6.56
C GLN A 385 33.72 -5.80 -5.65
N PRO A 386 33.93 -7.13 -5.63
CA PRO A 386 33.07 -8.05 -4.88
C PRO A 386 32.81 -7.65 -3.42
N LEU A 387 33.82 -7.16 -2.70
CA LEU A 387 33.72 -6.74 -1.29
C LEU A 387 33.87 -5.22 -1.07
N ILE A 388 33.96 -4.42 -2.13
CA ILE A 388 34.09 -2.96 -2.07
C ILE A 388 33.11 -2.34 -3.04
N LYS A 389 32.06 -1.75 -2.51
CA LYS A 389 30.93 -1.20 -3.26
C LYS A 389 30.83 0.32 -3.11
N GLY A 390 30.21 0.97 -4.07
CA GLY A 390 29.88 2.39 -4.07
C GLY A 390 28.38 2.66 -3.97
N TRP A 391 27.99 3.60 -3.12
CA TRP A 391 26.59 4.05 -2.97
C TRP A 391 26.28 5.28 -3.85
N SER A 392 27.26 5.76 -4.63
CA SER A 392 27.10 6.82 -5.63
C SER A 392 26.43 8.10 -5.12
N GLN A 393 26.59 8.41 -3.83
CA GLN A 393 26.10 9.67 -3.26
C GLN A 393 27.06 10.81 -3.58
N ILE A 394 26.51 11.99 -3.89
CA ILE A 394 27.32 13.17 -4.21
C ILE A 394 27.97 13.82 -2.97
N PHE A 395 27.55 13.43 -1.76
CA PHE A 395 28.10 13.88 -0.48
C PHE A 395 28.05 12.77 0.58
N GLY A 396 28.77 12.96 1.68
CA GLY A 396 28.73 12.06 2.83
C GLY A 396 27.37 12.10 3.54
N ILE A 397 26.70 10.95 3.63
CA ILE A 397 25.35 10.80 4.19
C ILE A 397 25.36 10.33 5.65
N LEU A 398 26.52 9.95 6.19
CA LEU A 398 26.67 9.44 7.55
C LEU A 398 27.08 10.59 8.48
N ARG A 399 26.10 11.13 9.21
CA ARG A 399 26.31 12.28 10.10
C ARG A 399 27.38 12.01 11.18
N ASP A 400 28.39 12.87 11.26
CA ASP A 400 29.46 12.82 12.26
C ASP A 400 29.00 12.78 13.72
N LYS A 401 27.93 13.51 14.04
CA LYS A 401 27.42 13.67 15.41
C LYS A 401 26.55 12.50 15.89
N GLY A 402 26.13 11.65 14.97
CA GLY A 402 25.29 10.49 15.25
C GLY A 402 24.18 10.28 14.21
N GLY A 403 23.72 9.04 14.19
CA GLY A 403 22.75 8.50 13.24
C GLY A 403 22.60 6.99 13.40
N ASP A 404 21.82 6.37 12.52
CA ASP A 404 21.67 4.93 12.42
C ASP A 404 21.72 4.45 10.97
N VAL A 405 22.23 3.24 10.78
CA VAL A 405 22.14 2.48 9.53
C VAL A 405 21.44 1.17 9.81
N ARG A 406 20.49 0.81 8.93
CA ARG A 406 19.75 -0.45 9.00
C ARG A 406 20.05 -1.30 7.79
N LEU A 407 20.14 -2.60 8.02
CA LEU A 407 20.10 -3.63 6.99
C LEU A 407 18.73 -4.30 7.08
N SER A 408 17.97 -4.24 6.00
CA SER A 408 16.62 -4.78 5.95
C SER A 408 16.35 -5.52 4.64
N THR A 409 15.31 -6.33 4.62
CA THR A 409 14.66 -6.74 3.37
C THR A 409 13.92 -5.54 2.74
N PHE A 410 13.50 -5.68 1.48
CA PHE A 410 12.59 -4.72 0.83
C PHE A 410 11.17 -4.69 1.41
N THR A 411 10.78 -5.73 2.17
CA THR A 411 9.51 -5.80 2.90
C THR A 411 9.57 -5.17 4.29
N ASP A 412 10.60 -4.35 4.58
CA ASP A 412 10.81 -3.64 5.85
C ASP A 412 11.07 -4.54 7.08
N SER A 413 11.60 -5.75 6.86
CA SER A 413 12.08 -6.62 7.94
C SER A 413 13.54 -6.29 8.24
N VAL A 414 13.83 -5.78 9.45
CA VAL A 414 15.18 -5.34 9.84
C VAL A 414 15.99 -6.51 10.37
N LEU A 415 17.13 -6.81 9.74
CA LEU A 415 18.04 -7.89 10.14
C LEU A 415 19.10 -7.40 11.12
N ALA A 416 19.64 -6.21 10.87
CA ALA A 416 20.69 -5.61 11.69
C ALA A 416 20.55 -4.08 11.69
N CYS A 417 20.98 -3.47 12.78
CA CYS A 417 21.05 -2.02 12.90
C CYS A 417 22.28 -1.64 13.72
N VAL A 418 22.95 -0.57 13.29
CA VAL A 418 24.02 0.06 14.05
C VAL A 418 23.70 1.54 14.19
N ALA A 419 23.82 2.05 15.42
CA ALA A 419 23.65 3.46 15.74
C ALA A 419 24.92 4.00 16.39
N TRP A 420 25.21 5.28 16.19
CA TRP A 420 26.34 5.98 16.81
C TRP A 420 25.94 7.37 17.25
N GLY A 421 26.72 7.96 18.17
CA GLY A 421 26.48 9.32 18.67
C GLY A 421 25.08 9.47 19.28
N ASP A 422 24.28 10.39 18.75
CA ASP A 422 22.89 10.67 19.14
C ASP A 422 21.83 9.77 18.45
N GLY A 423 22.25 8.83 17.60
CA GLY A 423 21.36 7.93 16.87
C GLY A 423 20.77 6.80 17.71
N THR A 424 19.69 6.19 17.23
CA THR A 424 19.06 5.04 17.89
C THR A 424 18.58 4.01 16.89
N CYS A 425 18.74 2.73 17.23
CA CYS A 425 18.18 1.62 16.48
C CYS A 425 16.75 1.36 16.94
N ALA A 426 15.77 1.94 16.25
CA ALA A 426 14.37 1.59 16.43
C ALA A 426 13.99 0.45 15.48
N GLY A 427 13.40 -0.63 16.01
CA GLY A 427 12.78 -1.67 15.18
C GLY A 427 13.68 -2.81 14.71
N ALA A 428 14.93 -2.95 15.20
CA ALA A 428 15.61 -4.24 15.15
C ALA A 428 14.84 -5.20 16.07
N SER A 429 14.24 -6.23 15.50
CA SER A 429 13.43 -7.20 16.25
C SER A 429 14.29 -7.98 17.23
N ASN A 430 14.38 -7.52 18.47
CA ASN A 430 14.50 -8.42 19.61
C ASN A 430 13.10 -8.99 19.88
N ARG A 431 12.68 -9.97 19.08
CA ARG A 431 11.65 -10.94 19.44
C ARG A 431 11.63 -12.12 18.50
#